data_AF-A0A525JVW9-F1
#
_entry.id   AF-A0A525JVW9-F1
#
_cell.length_a   1.000
_cell.length_b   1.000
_cell.length_c   1.000
_cell.angle_alpha   90.00
_cell.angle_beta   90.00
_cell.angle_gamma   90.00
#
_symmetry.space_group_name_H-M   'P 1'
#
loop_
_entity.id
_entity.type
_entity.pdbx_description
1 polymer ?
#
loop_
_entity_poly.entity_id
_entity_poly.type
_entity_poly.pdbx_seq_one_letter_code
_entity_poly.pdbx_strand_id
1 'polypeptide(L)'
;MDIHKPKPWRGWREFLKEYLIIVIGVLTALSAEQAAETVHEHRIANEARESVRAEVRENLWWLERREKTQPCTRQQMAELGDVLAKARHGRPYPVPRQLQRVYHAKLTSLRWEANAQAGRASLFSPQEQQSLGNMYYTTEQYGRAQDVEEEVWSKLDAIDGLDHLTPQEVDQFATLLAQARFQSGQVDLNIMRAHQWALALRLKGENPNVLEVPVSSVMTVSCPSISAIPVGAPGGVVH
;
A
#
# COMPACT_ATOMS: atom_id res chain seq x y z
N MET A 1 -90.62 -13.76 11.80
CA MET A 1 -89.25 -13.32 11.45
C MET A 1 -88.49 -13.18 12.75
N ASP A 2 -87.85 -14.27 13.20
CA ASP A 2 -87.10 -14.30 14.44
C ASP A 2 -85.78 -13.55 14.28
N ILE A 3 -85.79 -12.28 14.69
CA ILE A 3 -84.60 -11.45 14.82
C ILE A 3 -83.68 -12.09 15.85
N HIS A 4 -82.59 -12.67 15.37
CA HIS A 4 -81.50 -13.11 16.21
C HIS A 4 -80.89 -11.88 16.91
N LYS A 5 -81.05 -11.79 18.23
CA LYS A 5 -80.37 -10.78 19.06
C LYS A 5 -78.85 -10.96 18.89
N PRO A 6 -78.09 -9.92 18.50
CA PRO A 6 -76.63 -10.01 18.50
C PRO A 6 -76.17 -10.26 19.92
N LYS A 7 -75.32 -11.28 20.10
CA LYS A 7 -74.71 -11.64 21.39
C LYS A 7 -74.06 -10.38 22.00
N PRO A 8 -74.17 -10.19 23.33
CA PRO A 8 -73.61 -9.02 24.00
C PRO A 8 -72.10 -8.97 23.76
N TRP A 9 -71.61 -7.78 23.40
CA TRP A 9 -70.18 -7.52 23.25
C TRP A 9 -69.47 -7.98 24.52
N ARG A 10 -68.66 -9.05 24.37
CA ARG A 10 -67.77 -9.55 25.41
C ARG A 10 -66.90 -8.38 25.89
N GLY A 11 -66.85 -8.20 27.21
CA GLY A 11 -66.42 -6.95 27.84
C GLY A 11 -65.00 -6.52 27.45
N TRP A 12 -64.73 -5.22 27.62
CA TRP A 12 -63.43 -4.55 27.37
C TRP A 12 -62.18 -5.32 27.83
N ARG A 13 -62.31 -6.16 28.87
CA ARG A 13 -61.24 -7.04 29.36
C ARG A 13 -60.79 -8.11 28.35
N GLU A 14 -61.73 -8.64 27.56
CA GLU A 14 -61.44 -9.65 26.54
C GLU A 14 -60.76 -9.01 25.33
N PHE A 15 -61.25 -7.84 24.90
CA PHE A 15 -60.61 -7.02 23.88
C PHE A 15 -59.17 -6.62 24.27
N LEU A 16 -58.95 -6.16 25.50
CA LEU A 16 -57.61 -5.84 26.00
C LEU A 16 -56.67 -7.06 26.02
N LYS A 17 -57.21 -8.25 26.31
CA LYS A 17 -56.41 -9.49 26.30
C LYS A 17 -55.96 -9.85 24.89
N GLU A 18 -56.86 -9.78 23.90
CA GLU A 18 -56.53 -10.04 22.50
C GLU A 18 -55.54 -9.01 21.95
N TYR A 19 -55.75 -7.73 22.23
CA TYR A 19 -54.84 -6.65 21.84
C TYR A 19 -53.43 -6.86 22.43
N LEU A 20 -53.33 -7.16 23.73
CA LEU A 20 -52.06 -7.37 24.41
C LEU A 20 -51.30 -8.58 23.85
N ILE A 21 -52.00 -9.66 23.50
CA ILE A 21 -51.38 -10.83 22.85
C ILE A 21 -50.78 -10.44 21.50
N ILE A 22 -51.50 -9.66 20.68
CA ILE A 22 -51.01 -9.19 19.37
C ILE A 22 -49.79 -8.28 19.56
N VAL A 23 -49.85 -7.30 20.47
CA VAL A 23 -48.74 -6.39 20.73
C VAL A 23 -47.51 -7.14 21.23
N ILE A 24 -47.67 -8.08 22.16
CA ILE A 24 -46.55 -8.92 22.64
C ILE A 24 -45.97 -9.75 21.49
N GLY A 25 -46.81 -10.32 20.62
CA GLY A 25 -46.36 -11.05 19.44
C GLY A 25 -45.51 -10.18 18.51
N VAL A 26 -45.98 -8.97 18.18
CA VAL A 26 -45.26 -8.02 17.32
C VAL A 26 -43.95 -7.57 17.96
N LEU A 27 -43.96 -7.20 19.24
CA LEU A 27 -42.74 -6.79 19.96
C LEU A 27 -41.72 -7.92 20.05
N THR A 28 -42.17 -9.15 20.26
CA THR A 28 -41.29 -10.33 20.31
C THR A 28 -40.67 -10.58 18.94
N ALA A 29 -41.45 -10.49 17.87
CA ALA A 29 -40.96 -10.64 16.50
C ALA A 29 -39.90 -9.58 16.15
N LEU A 30 -40.19 -8.31 16.41
CA LEU A 30 -39.23 -7.21 16.17
C LEU A 30 -37.96 -7.35 17.02
N SER A 31 -38.10 -7.79 18.28
CA SER A 31 -36.93 -8.01 19.15
C SER A 31 -36.05 -9.16 18.65
N ALA A 32 -36.66 -10.24 18.16
CA ALA A 32 -35.93 -11.37 17.60
C ALA A 32 -35.21 -11.00 16.29
N GLU A 33 -35.85 -10.21 15.43
CA GLU A 33 -35.26 -9.69 14.19
C GLU A 33 -34.05 -8.78 14.50
N GLN A 34 -34.20 -7.82 15.43
CA GLN A 34 -33.11 -6.94 15.83
C GLN A 34 -31.92 -7.71 16.43
N ALA A 35 -32.19 -8.77 17.20
CA ALA A 35 -31.14 -9.62 17.77
C ALA A 35 -30.38 -10.38 16.68
N ALA A 36 -31.09 -10.92 15.69
CA ALA A 36 -30.47 -11.63 14.56
C ALA A 36 -29.63 -10.66 13.70
N GLU A 37 -30.14 -9.47 13.42
CA GLU A 37 -29.42 -8.42 12.69
C GLU A 37 -28.14 -7.99 13.40
N THR A 38 -28.20 -7.75 14.71
CA THR A 38 -27.02 -7.39 15.53
C THR A 38 -25.92 -8.46 15.43
N VAL A 39 -26.29 -9.75 15.50
CA VAL A 39 -25.32 -10.86 15.35
C VAL A 39 -24.72 -10.88 13.93
N HIS A 40 -25.54 -10.62 12.91
CA HIS A 40 -25.10 -10.58 11.53
C HIS A 40 -24.12 -9.42 11.27
N GLU A 41 -24.43 -8.22 11.76
CA GLU A 41 -23.56 -7.04 11.65
C GLU A 41 -22.21 -7.27 12.34
N HIS A 42 -22.21 -7.86 13.54
CA HIS A 42 -20.97 -8.20 14.23
C HIS A 42 -20.09 -9.17 13.43
N ARG A 43 -20.70 -10.16 12.77
CA ARG A 43 -19.97 -11.08 11.90
C ARG A 43 -19.37 -10.36 10.69
N ILE A 44 -20.17 -9.56 10.00
CA ILE A 44 -19.71 -8.77 8.84
C ILE A 44 -18.59 -7.81 9.25
N ALA A 45 -18.72 -7.13 10.39
CA ALA A 45 -17.70 -6.22 10.90
C ALA A 45 -16.37 -6.93 11.17
N ASN A 46 -16.42 -8.13 11.75
CA ASN A 46 -15.22 -8.93 12.03
C ASN A 46 -14.57 -9.45 10.74
N GLU A 47 -15.35 -9.95 9.78
CA GLU A 47 -14.84 -10.41 8.49
C GLU A 47 -14.22 -9.26 7.69
N ALA A 48 -14.87 -8.09 7.67
CA ALA A 48 -14.34 -6.88 7.04
C ALA A 48 -13.05 -6.41 7.72
N ARG A 49 -13.02 -6.40 9.06
CA ARG A 49 -11.83 -6.02 9.84
C ARG A 49 -10.65 -6.94 9.54
N GLU A 50 -10.84 -8.26 9.58
CA GLU A 50 -9.75 -9.20 9.31
C GLU A 50 -9.26 -9.11 7.86
N SER A 51 -10.17 -8.93 6.90
CA SER A 51 -9.84 -8.75 5.49
C SER A 51 -8.93 -7.54 5.25
N VAL A 52 -9.31 -6.38 5.81
CA VAL A 52 -8.53 -5.13 5.71
C VAL A 52 -7.21 -5.25 6.48
N ARG A 53 -7.23 -5.78 7.70
CA ARG A 53 -5.98 -5.96 8.49
C ARG A 53 -5.00 -6.90 7.80
N ALA A 54 -5.48 -7.96 7.14
CA ALA A 54 -4.63 -8.85 6.37
C ALA A 54 -3.96 -8.13 5.17
N GLU A 55 -4.68 -7.23 4.48
CA GLU A 55 -4.09 -6.39 3.43
C GLU A 55 -2.99 -5.48 3.98
N VAL A 56 -3.23 -4.84 5.13
CA VAL A 56 -2.24 -3.99 5.78
C VAL A 56 -0.98 -4.78 6.16
N ARG A 57 -1.11 -6.02 6.67
CA ARG A 57 0.04 -6.89 6.98
C ARG A 57 0.85 -7.26 5.74
N GLU A 58 0.17 -7.55 4.63
CA GLU A 58 0.83 -7.79 3.34
C GLU A 58 1.57 -6.54 2.84
N ASN A 59 0.93 -5.37 2.87
CA ASN A 59 1.56 -4.12 2.46
C ASN A 59 2.79 -3.79 3.31
N LEU A 60 2.70 -3.98 4.64
CA LEU A 60 3.83 -3.78 5.54
C LEU A 60 5.01 -4.70 5.21
N TRP A 61 4.76 -5.95 4.82
CA TRP A 61 5.82 -6.86 4.40
C TRP A 61 6.57 -6.35 3.15
N TRP A 62 5.85 -5.80 2.17
CA TRP A 62 6.46 -5.17 0.99
C TRP A 62 7.26 -3.91 1.34
N LEU A 63 6.75 -3.09 2.27
CA LEU A 63 7.45 -1.90 2.77
C LEU A 63 8.77 -2.27 3.47
N GLU A 64 8.75 -3.26 4.36
CA GLU A 64 9.96 -3.78 5.04
C GLU A 64 10.99 -4.30 4.03
N ARG A 65 10.54 -4.88 2.91
CA ARG A 65 11.42 -5.33 1.84
C ARG A 65 12.03 -4.16 1.06
N ARG A 66 11.25 -3.11 0.77
CA ARG A 66 11.76 -1.87 0.16
C ARG A 66 12.76 -1.16 1.06
N GLU A 67 12.50 -1.12 2.37
CA GLU A 67 13.41 -0.52 3.35
C GLU A 67 14.79 -1.19 3.30
N LYS A 68 14.82 -2.52 3.21
CA LYS A 68 16.08 -3.29 3.11
C LYS A 68 16.87 -2.99 1.83
N THR A 69 16.21 -2.62 0.73
CA THR A 69 16.88 -2.31 -0.55
C THR A 69 17.23 -0.84 -0.73
N GLN A 70 16.68 0.06 0.09
CA GLN A 70 16.92 1.49 0.00
C GLN A 70 18.39 1.93 0.08
N PRO A 71 19.25 1.32 0.94
CA PRO A 71 20.67 1.62 0.93
C PRO A 71 21.33 1.45 -0.45
N CYS A 72 20.93 0.44 -1.24
CA CYS A 72 21.48 0.24 -2.59
C CYS A 72 21.04 1.33 -3.56
N THR A 73 19.76 1.71 -3.53
CA THR A 73 19.25 2.80 -4.37
C THR A 73 20.00 4.10 -4.06
N ARG A 74 20.24 4.40 -2.78
CA ARG A 74 21.02 5.57 -2.36
C ARG A 74 22.48 5.50 -2.79
N GLN A 75 23.11 4.33 -2.69
CA GLN A 75 24.47 4.11 -3.17
C GLN A 75 24.58 4.38 -4.67
N GLN A 76 23.68 3.84 -5.49
CA GLN A 76 23.69 4.07 -6.95
C GLN A 76 23.48 5.54 -7.30
N MET A 77 22.59 6.24 -6.60
CA MET A 77 22.44 7.69 -6.76
C MET A 77 23.68 8.50 -6.34
N ALA A 78 24.47 7.99 -5.38
CA ALA A 78 25.74 8.62 -5.01
C ALA A 78 26.79 8.39 -6.11
N GLU A 79 26.95 7.16 -6.57
CA GLU A 79 27.88 6.79 -7.65
C GLU A 79 27.59 7.55 -8.95
N LEU A 80 26.31 7.65 -9.34
CA LEU A 80 25.90 8.45 -10.50
C LEU A 80 26.22 9.94 -10.30
N GLY A 81 26.04 10.46 -9.08
CA GLY A 81 26.41 11.83 -8.74
C GLY A 81 27.90 12.10 -8.94
N ASP A 82 28.75 11.16 -8.54
CA ASP A 82 30.20 11.27 -8.72
C ASP A 82 30.61 11.24 -10.20
N VAL A 83 29.94 10.40 -11.01
CA VAL A 83 30.14 10.37 -12.48
C VAL A 83 29.80 11.73 -13.09
N LEU A 84 28.62 12.27 -12.78
CA LEU A 84 28.18 13.57 -13.30
C LEU A 84 29.09 14.71 -12.85
N ALA A 85 29.59 14.68 -11.61
CA ALA A 85 30.54 15.67 -11.11
C ALA A 85 31.87 15.61 -11.86
N LYS A 86 32.42 14.40 -12.11
CA LYS A 86 33.64 14.23 -12.90
C LYS A 86 33.45 14.72 -14.34
N ALA A 87 32.33 14.37 -14.97
CA ALA A 87 31.98 14.82 -16.32
C ALA A 87 31.91 16.35 -16.42
N ARG A 88 31.25 17.01 -15.46
CA ARG A 88 31.16 18.48 -15.39
C ARG A 88 32.52 19.16 -15.31
N HIS A 89 33.49 18.54 -14.65
CA HIS A 89 34.84 19.07 -14.51
C HIS A 89 35.82 18.60 -15.60
N GLY A 90 35.34 17.92 -16.65
CA GLY A 90 36.18 17.39 -17.72
C GLY A 90 37.18 16.32 -17.25
N ARG A 91 36.94 15.69 -16.09
CA ARG A 91 37.79 14.61 -15.56
C ARG A 91 37.38 13.28 -16.17
N PRO A 92 38.30 12.31 -16.33
CA PRO A 92 37.93 10.97 -16.74
C PRO A 92 36.88 10.36 -15.80
N TYR A 93 35.82 9.81 -16.38
CA TYR A 93 34.77 9.09 -15.66
C TYR A 93 34.47 7.76 -16.35
N PRO A 94 34.06 6.75 -15.59
CA PRO A 94 33.45 5.58 -16.16
C PRO A 94 32.06 5.93 -16.72
N VAL A 95 31.74 5.44 -17.92
CA VAL A 95 30.36 5.48 -18.41
C VAL A 95 29.56 4.41 -17.65
N PRO A 96 28.47 4.78 -16.95
CA PRO A 96 27.57 3.82 -16.32
C PRO A 96 26.96 2.88 -17.36
N ARG A 97 27.08 1.58 -17.14
CA ARG A 97 26.35 0.54 -17.87
C ARG A 97 25.45 -0.22 -16.91
N GLN A 98 24.26 -0.59 -17.38
CA GLN A 98 23.29 -1.39 -16.62
C GLN A 98 22.97 -0.78 -15.24
N LEU A 99 22.41 0.43 -15.23
CA LEU A 99 21.80 0.94 -14.01
C LEU A 99 20.78 -0.09 -13.50
N GLN A 100 20.85 -0.40 -12.20
CA GLN A 100 19.91 -1.36 -11.64
C GLN A 100 18.52 -0.75 -11.65
N ARG A 101 17.62 -1.36 -12.42
CA ARG A 101 16.23 -0.93 -12.44
C ARG A 101 15.60 -1.15 -11.07
N VAL A 102 14.92 -0.12 -10.60
CA VAL A 102 14.15 -0.19 -9.37
C VAL A 102 12.74 -0.63 -9.74
N TYR A 103 12.44 -1.91 -9.56
CA TYR A 103 11.09 -2.44 -9.70
C TYR A 103 10.43 -2.50 -8.32
N HIS A 104 9.27 -1.87 -8.19
CA HIS A 104 8.53 -1.88 -6.94
C HIS A 104 7.35 -2.85 -6.97
N ALA A 105 7.14 -3.54 -5.85
CA ALA A 105 5.86 -4.16 -5.58
C ALA A 105 4.83 -3.05 -5.35
N LYS A 106 3.72 -3.09 -6.07
CA LYS A 106 2.62 -2.15 -5.85
C LYS A 106 1.80 -2.63 -4.65
N LEU A 107 1.55 -1.71 -3.72
CA LEU A 107 0.69 -1.97 -2.56
C LEU A 107 -0.76 -2.01 -3.01
N THR A 108 -1.59 -2.82 -2.33
CA THR A 108 -3.02 -2.93 -2.64
C THR A 108 -3.87 -2.14 -1.65
N SER A 109 -4.95 -1.55 -2.15
CA SER A 109 -6.05 -0.94 -1.37
C SER A 109 -7.39 -1.62 -1.62
N LEU A 110 -7.42 -2.69 -2.41
CA LEU A 110 -8.63 -3.30 -2.94
C LEU A 110 -9.56 -3.81 -1.83
N ARG A 111 -9.01 -4.42 -0.77
CA ARG A 111 -9.83 -4.93 0.34
C ARG A 111 -10.42 -3.79 1.16
N TRP A 112 -9.67 -2.71 1.37
CA TRP A 112 -10.21 -1.50 2.01
C TRP A 112 -11.30 -0.84 1.17
N GLU A 113 -11.04 -0.58 -0.11
CA GLU A 113 -11.99 0.08 -1.00
C GLU A 113 -13.29 -0.72 -1.14
N ALA A 114 -13.20 -2.04 -1.32
CA ALA A 114 -14.38 -2.90 -1.39
C ALA A 114 -15.22 -2.85 -0.11
N ASN A 115 -14.59 -2.83 1.07
CA ASN A 115 -15.31 -2.73 2.34
C ASN A 115 -15.88 -1.32 2.59
N ALA A 116 -15.17 -0.26 2.18
CA ALA A 116 -15.65 1.11 2.28
C ALA A 116 -16.86 1.35 1.36
N GLN A 117 -16.78 0.91 0.10
CA GLN A 117 -17.88 1.01 -0.87
C GLN A 117 -19.11 0.20 -0.46
N ALA A 118 -18.89 -0.95 0.19
CA ALA A 118 -19.97 -1.76 0.76
C ALA A 118 -20.56 -1.20 2.07
N GLY A 119 -20.11 -0.02 2.54
CA GLY A 119 -20.55 0.59 3.80
C GLY A 119 -20.01 -0.08 5.06
N ARG A 120 -19.22 -1.15 4.94
CA ARG A 120 -18.72 -1.96 6.06
C ARG A 120 -17.66 -1.25 6.89
N ALA A 121 -16.97 -0.26 6.32
CA ALA A 121 -16.03 0.57 7.07
C ALA A 121 -16.70 1.35 8.22
N SER A 122 -18.00 1.65 8.11
CA SER A 122 -18.77 2.33 9.16
C SER A 122 -18.98 1.46 10.42
N LEU A 123 -18.82 0.14 10.29
CA LEU A 123 -18.94 -0.83 11.39
C LEU A 123 -17.68 -0.87 12.28
N PHE A 124 -16.59 -0.20 11.86
CA PHE A 124 -15.36 -0.11 12.65
C PHE A 124 -15.48 1.01 13.69
N SER A 125 -14.67 0.93 14.76
CA SER A 125 -14.64 2.02 15.73
C SER A 125 -14.08 3.31 15.09
N PRO A 126 -14.45 4.51 15.56
CA PRO A 126 -13.94 5.76 14.99
C PRO A 126 -12.41 5.84 14.98
N GLN A 127 -11.75 5.32 16.03
CA GLN A 127 -10.30 5.27 16.12
C GLN A 127 -9.68 4.30 15.08
N GLU A 128 -10.32 3.16 14.85
CA GLU A 128 -9.88 2.18 13.85
C GLU A 128 -10.06 2.75 12.43
N GLN A 129 -11.19 3.40 12.15
CA GLN A 129 -11.43 4.10 10.88
C GLN A 129 -10.35 5.16 10.60
N GLN A 130 -10.04 6.00 11.60
CA GLN A 130 -9.00 7.02 11.47
C GLN A 130 -7.62 6.40 11.22
N SER A 131 -7.26 5.37 11.98
CA SER A 131 -5.93 4.73 11.88
C SER A 131 -5.76 4.01 10.54
N LEU A 132 -6.79 3.31 10.06
CA LEU A 132 -6.80 2.68 8.74
C LEU A 132 -6.78 3.73 7.63
N GLY A 133 -7.60 4.78 7.73
CA GLY A 133 -7.61 5.87 6.76
C GLY A 133 -6.23 6.54 6.61
N ASN A 134 -5.55 6.80 7.72
CA ASN A 134 -4.19 7.33 7.71
C ASN A 134 -3.16 6.34 7.14
N MET A 135 -3.31 5.04 7.44
CA MET A 135 -2.48 3.99 6.85
C MET A 135 -2.62 3.97 5.32
N TYR A 136 -3.86 3.93 4.81
CA TYR A 136 -4.12 3.90 3.36
C TYR A 136 -3.71 5.18 2.65
N TYR A 137 -3.93 6.35 3.25
CA TYR A 137 -3.39 7.60 2.74
C TYR A 137 -1.86 7.54 2.63
N THR A 138 -1.18 7.00 3.63
CA THR A 138 0.29 6.87 3.62
C THR A 138 0.76 5.90 2.54
N THR A 139 0.10 4.75 2.35
CA THR A 139 0.45 3.80 1.29
C THR A 139 0.15 4.32 -0.11
N GLU A 140 -0.88 5.17 -0.26
CA GLU A 140 -1.16 5.86 -1.52
C GLU A 140 -0.07 6.89 -1.85
N GLN A 141 0.35 7.71 -0.89
CA GLN A 141 1.46 8.65 -1.09
C GLN A 141 2.77 7.93 -1.40
N TYR A 142 3.01 6.78 -0.77
CA TYR A 142 4.12 5.89 -1.10
C TYR A 142 4.04 5.41 -2.55
N GLY A 143 2.90 4.89 -2.99
CA GLY A 143 2.71 4.42 -4.37
C GLY A 143 2.97 5.51 -5.41
N ARG A 144 2.48 6.73 -5.16
CA ARG A 144 2.76 7.89 -6.02
C ARG A 144 4.25 8.23 -6.09
N ALA A 145 4.95 8.22 -4.95
CA ALA A 145 6.38 8.47 -4.92
C ALA A 145 7.15 7.39 -5.70
N GLN A 146 6.71 6.12 -5.62
CA GLN A 146 7.29 5.01 -6.38
C GLN A 146 7.06 5.13 -7.88
N ASP A 147 5.86 5.52 -8.31
CA ASP A 147 5.57 5.69 -9.74
C ASP A 147 6.47 6.77 -10.36
N VAL A 148 6.68 7.88 -9.63
CA VAL A 148 7.60 8.94 -10.06
C VAL A 148 9.05 8.47 -9.97
N GLU A 149 9.44 7.71 -8.94
CA GLU A 149 10.78 7.11 -8.83
C GLU A 149 11.06 6.21 -10.05
N GLU A 150 10.15 5.30 -10.40
CA GLU A 150 10.23 4.43 -11.59
C GLU A 150 10.36 5.23 -12.89
N GLU A 151 9.54 6.27 -13.06
CA GLU A 151 9.61 7.13 -14.24
C GLU A 151 10.97 7.82 -14.34
N VAL A 152 11.48 8.37 -13.24
CA VAL A 152 12.79 9.04 -13.21
C VAL A 152 13.92 8.05 -13.50
N TRP A 153 13.89 6.86 -12.89
CA TRP A 153 14.88 5.81 -13.16
C TRP A 153 14.86 5.38 -14.63
N SER A 154 13.68 5.25 -15.25
CA SER A 154 13.60 4.93 -16.68
C SER A 154 14.22 5.99 -17.59
N LYS A 155 14.24 7.27 -17.15
CA LYS A 155 14.90 8.36 -17.87
C LYS A 155 16.41 8.37 -17.59
N LEU A 156 16.83 8.05 -16.37
CA LEU A 156 18.23 7.89 -16.02
C LEU A 156 18.88 6.72 -16.78
N ASP A 157 18.12 5.65 -17.07
CA ASP A 157 18.57 4.53 -17.90
C ASP A 157 19.04 4.96 -19.30
N ALA A 158 18.63 6.14 -19.80
CA ALA A 158 19.12 6.69 -21.07
C ALA A 158 20.62 7.01 -21.07
N ILE A 159 21.28 7.03 -19.90
CA ILE A 159 22.74 7.13 -19.82
C ILE A 159 23.43 5.85 -20.34
N ASP A 160 22.73 4.71 -20.31
CA ASP A 160 23.25 3.44 -20.79
C ASP A 160 23.37 3.49 -22.33
N GLY A 161 24.58 3.25 -22.83
CA GLY A 161 24.91 3.31 -24.25
C GLY A 161 25.50 4.64 -24.73
N LEU A 162 25.63 5.66 -23.88
CA LEU A 162 26.36 6.88 -24.23
C LEU A 162 27.87 6.68 -24.08
N ASP A 163 28.66 7.00 -25.10
CA ASP A 163 30.13 6.90 -25.00
C ASP A 163 30.76 8.07 -24.21
N HIS A 164 30.07 9.21 -24.18
CA HIS A 164 30.45 10.41 -23.43
C HIS A 164 29.22 11.27 -23.14
N LEU A 165 29.31 12.12 -22.13
CA LEU A 165 28.30 13.10 -21.74
C LEU A 165 28.70 14.49 -22.22
N THR A 166 27.81 15.13 -22.97
CA THR A 166 27.86 16.55 -23.29
C THR A 166 27.49 17.41 -22.06
N PRO A 167 27.87 18.70 -22.01
CA PRO A 167 27.47 19.58 -20.91
C PRO A 167 25.96 19.64 -20.68
N GLN A 168 25.17 19.61 -21.76
CA GLN A 168 23.71 19.61 -21.69
C GLN A 168 23.17 18.32 -21.05
N GLU A 169 23.70 17.16 -21.43
CA GLU A 169 23.32 15.88 -20.83
C GLU A 169 23.70 15.80 -19.35
N VAL A 170 24.87 16.34 -18.97
CA VAL A 170 25.28 16.41 -17.55
C VAL A 170 24.25 17.19 -16.73
N ASP A 171 23.77 18.33 -17.22
CA ASP A 171 22.77 19.14 -16.52
C ASP A 171 21.38 18.47 -16.49
N GLN A 172 20.99 17.80 -17.57
CA GLN A 172 19.75 17.01 -17.64
C GLN A 172 19.78 15.85 -16.64
N PHE A 173 20.83 15.04 -16.63
CA PHE A 173 20.96 13.92 -15.70
C PHE A 173 21.14 14.39 -14.25
N ALA A 174 21.79 15.53 -14.02
CA ALA A 174 21.86 16.12 -12.67
C ALA A 174 20.47 16.50 -12.14
N THR A 175 19.60 17.02 -13.00
CA THR A 175 18.20 17.34 -12.65
C THR A 175 17.40 16.07 -12.33
N LEU A 176 17.51 15.03 -13.17
CA LEU A 176 16.87 13.74 -12.93
C LEU A 176 17.36 13.09 -11.62
N LEU A 177 18.67 13.15 -11.35
CA LEU A 177 19.24 12.62 -10.12
C LEU A 177 18.76 13.37 -8.87
N ALA A 178 18.60 14.70 -8.95
CA ALA A 178 18.01 15.48 -7.86
C ALA A 178 16.55 15.06 -7.60
N GLN A 179 15.77 14.83 -8.66
CA GLN A 179 14.40 14.33 -8.54
C GLN A 179 14.35 12.93 -7.94
N ALA A 180 15.22 12.00 -8.37
CA ALA A 180 15.32 10.65 -7.82
C ALA A 180 15.61 10.68 -6.30
N ARG A 181 16.55 11.53 -5.87
CA ARG A 181 16.87 11.70 -4.44
C ARG A 181 15.69 12.22 -3.64
N PHE A 182 14.94 13.18 -4.19
CA PHE A 182 13.73 13.68 -3.55
C PHE A 182 12.67 12.58 -3.38
N GLN A 183 12.38 11.80 -4.44
CA GLN A 183 11.41 10.71 -4.35
C GLN A 183 11.86 9.60 -3.41
N SER A 184 13.14 9.24 -3.40
CA SER A 184 13.70 8.28 -2.45
C SER A 184 13.51 8.74 -0.99
N GLY A 185 13.66 10.04 -0.72
CA GLY A 185 13.34 10.61 0.59
C GLY A 185 11.86 10.54 0.95
N GLN A 186 10.96 10.75 -0.03
CA GLN A 186 9.51 10.60 0.17
C GLN A 186 9.12 9.15 0.45
N VAL A 187 9.77 8.19 -0.23
CA VAL A 187 9.60 6.76 0.03
C VAL A 187 10.00 6.42 1.47
N ASP A 188 11.17 6.88 1.93
CA ASP A 188 11.65 6.66 3.31
C ASP A 188 10.68 7.27 4.35
N LEU A 189 10.20 8.49 4.11
CA LEU A 189 9.24 9.16 4.99
C LEU A 189 7.92 8.37 5.10
N ASN A 190 7.39 7.89 3.98
CA ASN A 190 6.14 7.14 3.97
C ASN A 190 6.29 5.74 4.60
N ILE A 191 7.43 5.06 4.42
CA ILE A 191 7.73 3.80 5.13
C ILE A 191 7.71 4.04 6.65
N MET A 192 8.41 5.07 7.13
CA MET A 192 8.45 5.40 8.55
C MET A 192 7.06 5.72 9.11
N ARG A 193 6.25 6.51 8.39
CA ARG A 193 4.86 6.80 8.77
C ARG A 193 3.98 5.55 8.78
N ALA A 194 4.14 4.66 7.80
CA ALA A 194 3.39 3.40 7.76
C ALA A 194 3.70 2.52 8.98
N HIS A 195 4.96 2.46 9.42
CA HIS A 195 5.31 1.76 10.66
C HIS A 195 4.69 2.39 11.91
N GLN A 196 4.59 3.72 11.98
CA GLN A 196 3.88 4.39 13.08
C GLN A 196 2.40 3.98 13.14
N TRP A 197 1.71 3.94 11.99
CA TRP A 197 0.32 3.49 11.93
C TRP A 197 0.17 1.99 12.20
N ALA A 198 1.13 1.18 11.77
CA ALA A 198 1.16 -0.25 12.10
C ALA A 198 1.22 -0.48 13.62
N LEU A 199 2.04 0.30 14.34
CA LEU A 199 2.10 0.25 15.81
C LEU A 199 0.76 0.63 16.44
N ALA A 200 0.11 1.70 15.96
CA ALA A 200 -1.21 2.11 16.43
C ALA A 200 -2.28 1.03 16.20
N LEU A 201 -2.21 0.33 15.06
CA LEU A 201 -3.10 -0.76 14.69
C LEU A 201 -2.72 -2.11 15.31
N ARG A 202 -1.56 -2.20 15.98
CA ARG A 202 -0.95 -3.44 16.49
C ARG A 202 -0.79 -4.50 15.40
N LEU A 203 -0.23 -4.08 14.26
CA LEU A 203 0.04 -4.91 13.10
C LEU A 203 1.54 -4.97 12.81
N LYS A 204 1.96 -6.05 12.15
CA LYS A 204 3.32 -6.30 11.65
C LYS A 204 3.26 -6.84 10.23
N GLY A 205 4.34 -6.71 9.47
CA GLY A 205 4.46 -7.32 8.15
C GLY A 205 4.29 -8.84 8.21
N GLU A 206 3.45 -9.39 7.35
CA GLU A 206 3.31 -10.83 7.17
C GLU A 206 3.26 -11.15 5.68
N ASN A 207 4.06 -12.13 5.24
CA ASN A 207 4.04 -12.59 3.86
C ASN A 207 2.77 -13.44 3.63
N PRO A 208 1.82 -13.00 2.78
CA PRO A 208 0.60 -13.77 2.51
C PRO A 208 0.84 -14.96 1.58
N ASN A 209 1.98 -15.00 0.87
CA ASN A 209 2.29 -16.03 -0.13
C ASN A 209 3.38 -16.98 0.39
N VAL A 210 2.94 -18.12 0.91
CA VAL A 210 3.77 -19.32 1.17
C VAL A 210 3.94 -20.15 -0.11
N LEU A 211 3.67 -19.59 -1.29
CA LEU A 211 4.23 -20.17 -2.52
C LEU A 211 5.73 -20.00 -2.39
N GLU A 212 6.37 -21.08 -1.94
CA GLU A 212 7.79 -21.26 -1.65
C GLU A 212 8.64 -20.82 -2.84
N VAL A 213 8.85 -19.52 -3.01
CA VAL A 213 10.06 -19.07 -3.68
C VAL A 213 11.15 -19.34 -2.65
N PRO A 214 12.08 -20.29 -2.90
CA PRO A 214 13.01 -20.72 -1.88
C PRO A 214 13.77 -19.51 -1.33
N VAL A 215 13.55 -19.29 -0.03
CA VAL A 215 14.21 -18.27 0.78
C VAL A 215 15.72 -18.54 0.86
N SER A 216 16.24 -19.64 0.27
CA SER A 216 17.68 -19.85 0.06
C SER A 216 18.31 -18.82 -0.87
N SER A 217 17.51 -18.05 -1.61
CA SER A 217 17.91 -16.73 -2.09
C SER A 217 17.72 -15.67 -0.99
N VAL A 218 18.31 -15.92 0.18
CA VAL A 218 18.57 -14.87 1.17
C VAL A 218 19.32 -13.83 0.37
N MET A 219 18.62 -12.78 -0.04
CA MET A 219 19.22 -11.58 -0.58
C MET A 219 20.09 -11.07 0.57
N THR A 220 21.32 -11.55 0.66
CA THR A 220 22.43 -10.63 0.85
C THR A 220 22.13 -9.53 -0.15
N VAL A 221 21.65 -8.40 0.35
CA VAL A 221 21.41 -7.20 -0.43
C VAL A 221 22.81 -6.72 -0.84
N SER A 222 23.39 -7.44 -1.79
CA SER A 222 24.59 -7.07 -2.51
C SER A 222 24.13 -5.94 -3.38
N CYS A 223 24.57 -4.73 -3.08
CA CYS A 223 24.38 -3.57 -3.94
C CYS A 223 25.45 -3.67 -5.03
N PRO A 224 25.14 -4.16 -6.25
CA PRO A 224 26.13 -4.12 -7.32
C PRO A 224 26.48 -2.65 -7.56
N SER A 225 27.77 -2.34 -7.54
CA SER A 225 28.26 -1.06 -8.02
C SER A 225 27.92 -0.90 -9.50
N ILE A 226 27.74 0.33 -9.96
CA ILE A 226 27.56 0.64 -11.38
C ILE A 226 28.70 -0.01 -12.17
N SER A 227 28.35 -0.89 -13.12
CA SER A 227 29.34 -1.51 -14.00
C SER A 227 29.87 -0.46 -14.97
N ALA A 228 31.19 -0.45 -15.16
CA ALA A 228 31.89 0.59 -15.88
C ALA A 228 32.88 0.01 -16.88
N ILE A 229 32.88 0.52 -18.11
CA ILE A 229 34.00 0.33 -19.04
C ILE A 229 34.87 1.58 -18.95
N PRO A 230 36.20 1.47 -18.74
CA PRO A 230 37.08 2.62 -18.74
C PRO A 230 37.09 3.27 -20.14
N VAL A 231 36.68 4.53 -20.21
CA VAL A 231 36.83 5.35 -21.43
C VAL A 231 38.28 5.84 -21.50
N GLY A 232 39.07 5.29 -22.43
CA GLY A 232 40.42 5.82 -22.72
C GLY A 232 41.58 4.82 -22.79
N ALA A 233 41.39 3.60 -23.30
CA ALA A 233 42.53 2.88 -23.90
C ALA A 233 42.66 3.33 -25.37
N PRO A 234 43.74 4.04 -25.77
CA PRO A 234 43.98 4.36 -27.17
C PRO A 234 44.11 3.06 -27.99
N GLY A 235 43.53 3.07 -29.18
CA GLY A 235 43.27 1.88 -30.00
C GLY A 235 44.44 0.91 -30.15
N GLY A 236 44.20 -0.34 -29.74
CA GLY A 236 44.94 -1.50 -30.23
C GLY A 236 44.25 -2.03 -31.48
N VAL A 237 44.77 -1.65 -32.65
CA VAL A 237 44.48 -2.35 -33.91
C VAL A 237 44.93 -3.80 -33.73
N VAL A 238 43.98 -4.73 -33.75
CA VAL A 238 44.28 -6.16 -33.87
C VAL A 238 44.55 -6.43 -35.34
N HIS A 239 45.81 -6.64 -35.67
CA HIS A 239 46.26 -7.25 -36.93
C HIS A 239 45.92 -8.75 -36.94
#